data_AF-X6LC59-F1
#
_entry.id   AF-X6LC59-F1
#
_cell.length_a   1.000
_cell.length_b   1.000
_cell.length_c   1.000
_cell.angle_alpha   90.00
_cell.angle_beta   90.00
_cell.angle_gamma   90.00
#
_symmetry.space_group_name_H-M   'P 1'
#
loop_
_entity.id
_entity.type
_entity.pdbx_description
1 polymer ?
#
loop_
_entity_poly.entity_id
_entity_poly.type
_entity_poly.pdbx_seq_one_letter_code
_entity_poly.pdbx_strand_id
1 'polypeptide(L)'
;MKDKTWNQCKITLPMKISSSFAILSDYDTNVHVIGGLDAKRGIQKMHVNVNVDKLFEKSELLKMPEMYRRMIELKNEISKMKLERLHIIPIEKQRMNEDKKKNKE
;
A
#
# COMPACT_ATOMS: atom_id res chain seq x y z
N MET A 1 15.95 -5.63 15.22
CA MET A 1 16.19 -4.71 14.09
C MET A 1 17.65 -4.84 13.73
N LYS A 2 18.01 -5.19 12.49
CA LYS A 2 19.43 -5.19 12.07
C LYS A 2 19.89 -3.74 12.00
N ASP A 3 20.98 -3.42 12.68
CA ASP A 3 21.55 -2.09 12.76
C ASP A 3 21.78 -1.52 11.36
N LYS A 4 21.15 -0.37 11.09
CA LYS A 4 21.41 0.38 9.86
C LYS A 4 22.78 1.05 10.04
N THR A 5 23.83 0.44 9.51
CA THR A 5 25.16 1.05 9.47
C THR A 5 25.16 2.20 8.46
N TRP A 6 25.15 3.43 8.97
CA TRP A 6 25.31 4.65 8.16
C TRP A 6 26.80 4.89 7.93
N ASN A 7 27.28 4.56 6.74
CA ASN A 7 28.67 4.80 6.38
C ASN A 7 28.83 6.18 5.75
N GLN A 8 29.94 6.85 6.03
CA GLN A 8 30.28 8.12 5.39
C GLN A 8 30.50 7.92 3.89
N CYS A 9 29.88 8.77 3.08
CA CYS A 9 30.15 8.84 1.64
C CYS A 9 31.62 9.13 1.40
N LYS A 10 32.33 8.26 0.67
CA LYS A 10 33.68 8.56 0.16
C LYS A 10 33.68 9.22 -1.22
N ILE A 11 32.50 9.43 -1.81
CA ILE A 11 32.35 10.07 -3.12
C ILE A 11 32.33 11.58 -2.92
N THR A 12 33.38 12.24 -3.40
CA THR A 12 33.39 13.70 -3.58
C THR A 12 32.78 13.98 -4.94
N LEU A 13 31.60 14.61 -4.95
CA LEU A 13 30.99 15.04 -6.21
C LEU A 13 31.87 16.12 -6.88
N PRO A 14 32.02 16.10 -8.21
CA PRO A 14 32.86 17.04 -8.94
C PRO A 14 32.32 18.49 -8.91
N MET A 15 31.09 18.70 -8.42
CA MET A 15 30.44 20.00 -8.36
C MET A 15 29.59 20.11 -7.08
N LYS A 16 29.50 21.31 -6.52
CA LYS A 16 28.58 21.61 -5.41
C LYS A 16 27.14 21.48 -5.91
N ILE A 17 26.35 20.68 -5.20
CA ILE A 17 24.95 20.42 -5.51
C ILE A 17 24.09 21.24 -4.55
N SER A 18 23.08 21.94 -5.08
CA SER A 18 22.12 22.72 -4.29
C SER A 18 20.87 21.92 -3.90
N SER A 19 20.73 20.68 -4.39
CA SER A 19 19.56 19.84 -4.20
C SER A 19 19.96 18.37 -4.14
N SER A 20 19.09 17.54 -3.55
CA SER A 20 19.26 16.08 -3.54
C SER A 20 18.94 15.47 -4.90
N PHE A 21 19.66 14.42 -5.26
CA PHE A 21 19.34 13.58 -6.42
C PHE A 21 19.58 12.11 -6.10
N ALA A 22 19.00 11.25 -6.92
CA ALA A 22 19.13 9.81 -6.83
C ALA A 22 19.74 9.25 -8.11
N ILE A 23 20.68 8.32 -7.97
CA ILE A 23 21.29 7.59 -9.07
C ILE A 23 20.99 6.10 -8.86
N LEU A 24 20.54 5.44 -9.92
CA LEU A 24 20.39 3.99 -9.93
C LEU A 24 21.73 3.35 -10.27
N SER A 25 22.13 2.31 -9.52
CA SER A 25 23.36 1.57 -9.78
C SER A 25 23.31 0.85 -11.13
N ASP A 26 24.46 0.52 -11.73
CA ASP A 26 24.57 -0.15 -13.05
C ASP A 26 23.74 -1.44 -13.22
N TYR A 27 23.44 -2.14 -12.11
CA TYR A 27 22.64 -3.37 -12.11
C TYR A 27 21.23 -3.18 -11.56
N ASP A 28 20.77 -1.93 -11.41
CA ASP A 28 19.45 -1.56 -10.86
C ASP A 28 19.15 -2.09 -9.43
N THR A 29 20.15 -2.67 -8.78
CA THR A 29 20.01 -3.29 -7.45
C THR A 29 19.94 -2.28 -6.32
N ASN A 30 20.49 -1.08 -6.50
CA ASN A 30 20.61 -0.08 -5.46
C ASN A 30 20.33 1.34 -5.98
N VAL A 31 19.69 2.14 -5.14
CA VAL A 31 19.53 3.58 -5.34
C VAL A 31 20.46 4.32 -4.40
N HIS A 32 21.27 5.18 -5.00
CA HIS A 32 22.23 6.05 -4.36
C HIS A 32 21.61 7.45 -4.26
N VAL A 33 21.22 7.87 -3.06
CA VAL A 33 20.73 9.23 -2.81
C VAL A 33 21.87 10.07 -2.28
N ILE A 34 22.16 11.18 -2.95
CA ILE A 34 23.25 12.09 -2.58
C ILE A 34 22.69 13.49 -2.39
N GLY A 35 23.10 14.13 -1.28
CA GLY A 35 22.61 15.45 -0.89
C GLY A 35 21.33 15.40 -0.07
N GLY A 36 20.65 16.54 0.04
CA GLY A 36 19.38 16.69 0.75
C GLY A 36 19.47 17.57 1.99
N LEU A 37 18.42 17.52 2.81
CA LEU A 37 18.35 18.20 4.10
C LEU A 37 18.28 17.16 5.20
N ASP A 38 19.07 17.36 6.26
CA ASP A 38 18.93 16.56 7.47
C ASP A 38 17.66 16.94 8.27
N ALA A 39 17.40 16.23 9.38
CA ALA A 39 16.24 16.49 10.23
C ALA A 39 16.22 17.91 10.85
N LYS A 40 17.36 18.60 10.89
CA LYS A 40 17.52 19.97 11.36
C LYS A 40 17.55 20.99 10.20
N ARG A 41 17.23 20.55 8.98
CA ARG A 41 17.29 21.34 7.74
C ARG A 41 18.70 21.83 7.37
N GLY A 42 19.74 21.19 7.88
CA GLY A 42 21.11 21.40 7.44
C GLY A 42 21.36 20.73 6.09
N ILE A 43 22.26 21.30 5.28
CA ILE A 43 22.68 20.68 4.01
C ILE A 43 23.36 19.34 4.33
N GLN A 44 22.73 18.25 3.89
CA GLN A 44 23.20 16.91 4.12
C GLN A 44 24.28 16.56 3.10
N LYS A 45 25.52 16.37 3.56
CA LYS A 45 26.65 15.89 2.74
C LYS A 45 26.73 14.36 2.66
N MET A 46 25.69 13.66 3.09
CA MET A 46 25.70 12.20 3.24
C MET A 46 25.25 11.53 1.94
N HIS A 47 25.73 10.30 1.75
CA HIS A 47 25.30 9.40 0.69
C HIS A 47 24.56 8.25 1.34
N VAL A 48 23.33 8.07 0.91
CA VAL A 48 22.49 6.97 1.36
C VAL A 48 22.45 5.96 0.21
N ASN A 49 22.82 4.73 0.52
CA ASN A 49 22.69 3.61 -0.40
C ASN A 49 21.56 2.70 0.07
N VAL A 50 20.58 2.43 -0.79
CA VAL A 50 19.43 1.60 -0.48
C VAL A 50 19.22 0.58 -1.56
N ASN A 51 19.17 -0.70 -1.18
CA ASN A 51 18.79 -1.76 -2.10
C ASN A 51 17.31 -1.65 -2.50
N VAL A 52 17.05 -1.75 -3.80
CA VAL A 52 15.75 -1.51 -4.42
C VAL A 52 14.71 -2.54 -3.97
N ASP A 53 15.06 -3.83 -3.96
CA ASP A 53 14.14 -4.89 -3.53
C ASP A 53 13.69 -4.68 -2.09
N LYS A 54 14.64 -4.42 -1.18
CA LYS A 54 14.35 -4.09 0.23
C LYS A 54 13.53 -2.81 0.39
N LEU A 55 13.65 -1.86 -0.52
CA LEU A 55 12.85 -0.64 -0.52
C LEU A 55 11.40 -0.95 -0.90
N PHE A 56 11.20 -1.73 -1.96
CA PHE A 56 9.87 -2.14 -2.41
C PHE A 56 9.17 -3.06 -1.42
N GLU A 57 9.84 -4.06 -0.86
CA GLU A 57 9.31 -4.92 0.21
C GLU A 57 8.78 -4.08 1.39
N LYS A 58 9.55 -3.07 1.81
CA LYS A 58 9.10 -2.16 2.88
C LYS A 58 7.93 -1.29 2.46
N SER A 59 7.88 -0.86 1.20
CA SER A 59 6.75 -0.09 0.69
C SER A 59 5.46 -0.91 0.66
N GLU A 60 5.55 -2.21 0.39
CA GLU A 60 4.42 -3.14 0.44
C GLU A 60 3.98 -3.39 1.88
N LEU A 61 4.92 -3.57 2.81
CA LEU A 61 4.62 -3.67 4.25
C LEU A 61 3.91 -2.42 4.79
N LEU A 62 4.22 -1.23 4.27
CA LEU A 62 3.53 0.00 4.67
C LEU A 62 2.10 0.09 4.13
N LYS A 63 1.79 -0.59 3.02
CA LYS A 63 0.44 -0.65 2.43
C LYS A 63 -0.44 -1.73 3.05
N MET A 64 0.14 -2.69 3.77
CA MET A 64 -0.59 -3.78 4.44
C MET A 64 -1.72 -3.33 5.37
N PRO A 65 -1.54 -2.32 6.26
CA PRO A 65 -2.62 -1.87 7.14
C PRO A 65 -3.84 -1.35 6.37
N GLU A 66 -3.60 -0.64 5.26
CA GLU A 66 -4.67 -0.13 4.41
C GLU A 66 -5.37 -1.26 3.64
N MET A 67 -4.62 -2.22 3.11
CA MET A 67 -5.21 -3.43 2.51
C MET A 67 -6.04 -4.24 3.51
N TYR A 68 -5.53 -4.43 4.73
CA TYR A 68 -6.22 -5.17 5.78
C TYR A 68 -7.53 -4.50 6.19
N ARG A 69 -7.53 -3.16 6.29
CA ARG A 69 -8.74 -2.38 6.52
C ARG A 69 -9.77 -2.59 5.39
N ARG A 70 -9.35 -2.45 4.13
CA ARG A 70 -10.23 -2.67 2.97
C ARG A 70 -10.80 -4.09 2.94
N MET A 71 -10.00 -5.09 3.31
CA MET A 71 -10.44 -6.48 3.41
C MET A 71 -11.54 -6.67 4.47
N ILE A 72 -11.40 -6.02 5.64
CA ILE A 72 -12.43 -6.06 6.69
C ILE A 72 -13.73 -5.41 6.21
N GLU A 73 -13.64 -4.24 5.58
CA GLU A 73 -14.80 -3.52 5.02
C GLU A 73 -15.53 -4.41 3.99
N LEU A 74 -14.79 -5.01 3.06
CA LEU A 74 -15.34 -5.92 2.05
C LEU A 74 -16.02 -7.16 2.67
N LYS A 75 -15.42 -7.75 3.72
CA LYS A 75 -15.99 -8.90 4.43
C LYS A 75 -17.30 -8.54 5.13
N ASN A 76 -17.39 -7.33 5.68
CA ASN A 76 -18.60 -6.82 6.31
C ASN A 76 -19.71 -6.60 5.26
N GLU A 77 -19.38 -6.03 4.10
CA GLU A 77 -20.34 -5.86 2.99
C GLU A 77 -20.86 -7.21 2.49
N ILE A 78 -19.98 -8.19 2.24
CA ILE A 78 -20.39 -9.55 1.81
C ILE A 78 -21.33 -10.18 2.84
N SER A 79 -21.04 -10.01 4.13
CA SER A 79 -21.86 -10.54 5.21
C SER A 79 -23.25 -9.87 5.24
N LYS A 80 -23.30 -8.55 5.03
CA LYS A 80 -24.54 -7.79 4.91
C LYS A 80 -25.37 -8.24 3.71
N MET A 81 -24.77 -8.37 2.53
CA MET A 81 -25.46 -8.87 1.33
C MET A 81 -25.99 -10.29 1.51
N LYS A 82 -25.24 -11.18 2.18
CA LYS A 82 -25.69 -12.54 2.51
C LYS A 82 -26.88 -12.53 3.46
N LEU A 83 -26.86 -11.67 4.48
CA LEU A 83 -28.01 -11.48 5.36
C LEU A 83 -29.20 -10.95 4.57
N GLU A 84 -29.07 -9.89 3.78
CA GLU A 84 -30.16 -9.36 2.94
C GLU A 84 -30.75 -10.45 2.02
N ARG A 85 -29.92 -11.27 1.38
CA ARG A 85 -30.36 -12.42 0.56
C ARG A 85 -31.13 -13.47 1.36
N LEU A 86 -30.73 -13.74 2.61
CA LEU A 86 -31.42 -14.68 3.50
C LEU A 86 -32.73 -14.11 4.04
N HIS A 87 -32.85 -12.79 4.17
CA HIS A 87 -34.08 -12.11 4.59
C HIS A 87 -35.10 -11.94 3.46
N ILE A 88 -34.73 -12.19 2.19
CA ILE A 88 -35.69 -12.52 1.13
C ILE A 88 -36.20 -13.94 1.40
N ILE A 89 -36.99 -14.07 2.47
CA ILE A 89 -37.66 -15.29 2.87
C ILE A 89 -38.61 -15.69 1.73
N PRO A 90 -38.87 -17.00 1.51
CA PRO A 90 -39.85 -17.52 0.54
C PRO A 90 -41.26 -16.90 0.58
N ILE A 91 -41.55 -15.99 1.51
CA ILE A 91 -42.79 -15.23 1.66
C ILE A 91 -43.13 -14.46 0.38
N GLU A 92 -42.16 -13.80 -0.29
CA GLU A 92 -42.45 -13.17 -1.59
C GLU A 92 -42.81 -14.21 -2.67
N LYS A 93 -42.13 -15.36 -2.67
CA LYS A 93 -42.45 -16.50 -3.54
C LYS A 93 -43.81 -17.14 -3.23
N GLN A 94 -44.21 -17.21 -1.95
CA GLN A 94 -45.52 -17.71 -1.51
C GLN A 94 -46.63 -16.74 -1.91
N ARG A 95 -46.47 -15.43 -1.69
CA ARG A 95 -47.43 -14.40 -2.12
C ARG A 95 -47.62 -14.39 -3.63
N MET A 96 -46.54 -14.50 -4.41
CA MET A 96 -46.60 -14.57 -5.87
C MET A 96 -47.31 -15.84 -6.40
N ASN A 97 -47.27 -16.93 -5.62
CA ASN A 97 -47.98 -18.18 -5.95
C ASN A 97 -49.46 -18.14 -5.55
N GLU A 98 -49.82 -17.43 -4.46
CA GLU A 98 -51.21 -17.21 -4.06
C GLU A 98 -51.96 -16.30 -5.06
N ASP A 99 -51.36 -15.21 -5.50
CA ASP A 99 -51.96 -14.31 -6.50
C ASP A 99 -52.14 -14.98 -7.88
N LYS A 100 -51.24 -15.89 -8.25
CA LYS A 100 -51.39 -16.72 -9.48
C LYS A 100 -52.54 -17.73 -9.41
N LYS A 101 -52.92 -18.17 -8.21
CA LYS A 101 -54.06 -19.08 -8.01
C LYS A 101 -55.38 -18.32 -8.08
N LYS A 102 -55.44 -17.10 -7.53
CA LYS A 102 -56.63 -16.24 -7.52
C LYS A 102 -57.06 -15.73 -8.90
N ASN A 103 -56.11 -15.56 -9.83
CA ASN A 103 -56.39 -15.09 -11.20
C ASN A 103 -56.76 -16.23 -12.18
N LYS A 104 -56.96 -17.46 -11.71
CA LYS A 104 -57.32 -18.65 -12.52
C LYS A 104 -58.66 -19.27 -12.12
N GLU A 105 -59.38 -18.65 -11.19
CA GLU A 105 -60.78 -18.93 -10.83
C GLU A 105 -61.67 -17.86 -11.47
#